data_AF-A0A831PG41-F1
#
_entry.id   AF-A0A831PG41-F1
#
_cell.length_a   1.000
_cell.length_b   1.000
_cell.length_c   1.000
_cell.angle_alpha   90.00
_cell.angle_beta   90.00
_cell.angle_gamma   90.00
#
_symmetry.space_group_name_H-M   'P 1'
#
loop_
_entity.id
_entity.type
_entity.pdbx_description
1 polymer ?
#
loop_
_entity_poly.entity_id
_entity_poly.type
_entity_poly.pdbx_seq_one_letter_code
_entity_poly.pdbx_strand_id
1 'polypeptide(L)' 'METFFPKFSKKREGVNVIMEQKLLKNVNNLILNAQTCTGCGICYEACPEEAISLGLVGAVIRGAVDYAEPVNIDEKKCS' A
#
# COMPACT_ATOMS: atom_id res chain seq x y z
N MET A 1 29.11 -3.12 -3.68
CA MET A 1 28.03 -2.12 -3.85
C MET A 1 26.74 -2.93 -3.94
N GLU A 2 26.02 -3.01 -2.82
CA GLU A 2 25.10 -4.12 -2.55
C GLU A 2 23.90 -4.15 -3.51
N THR A 3 23.85 -5.20 -4.33
CA THR A 3 22.66 -5.60 -5.07
C THR A 3 21.73 -6.38 -4.14
N PHE A 4 21.17 -5.72 -3.12
CA PHE A 4 20.25 -6.37 -2.18
C PHE A 4 18.82 -6.28 -2.75
N PHE A 5 18.42 -7.35 -3.45
CA PHE A 5 17.02 -7.60 -3.79
C PHE A 5 16.34 -8.35 -2.61
N PRO A 6 15.04 -8.17 -2.36
CA PRO A 6 14.07 -7.33 -3.10
C PRO A 6 14.33 -5.82 -2.97
N LYS A 7 14.07 -5.06 -4.04
CA LYS A 7 14.02 -3.60 -4.00
C LYS A 7 12.58 -3.13 -3.97
N PHE A 8 12.26 -2.29 -3.01
CA PHE A 8 10.91 -1.76 -2.84
C PHE A 8 10.85 -0.30 -3.27
N SER A 9 9.72 0.10 -3.86
CA SER A 9 9.38 1.50 -4.07
C SER A 9 7.90 1.75 -3.83
N LYS A 10 7.55 2.95 -3.38
CA LYS A 10 6.18 3.38 -3.11
C LYS A 10 6.00 4.78 -3.67
N LYS A 11 4.94 4.99 -4.46
CA LYS A 11 4.63 6.28 -5.08
C LYS A 11 3.13 6.54 -5.07
N ARG A 12 2.76 7.81 -5.05
CA ARG A 12 1.37 8.27 -5.13
C ARG A 12 1.13 8.94 -6.48
N GLU A 13 0.17 8.43 -7.23
CA GLU A 13 -0.24 8.94 -8.53
C GLU A 13 -1.74 9.24 -8.49
N GLY A 14 -2.08 10.50 -8.20
CA GLY A 14 -3.47 10.92 -8.00
C GLY A 14 -4.10 10.17 -6.83
N VAL A 15 -5.07 9.31 -7.14
CA VAL A 15 -5.83 8.51 -6.17
C VAL A 15 -5.25 7.11 -5.95
N ASN A 16 -4.22 6.74 -6.70
CA ASN A 16 -3.58 5.45 -6.60
C ASN A 16 -2.29 5.56 -5.78
N VAL A 17 -2.11 4.64 -4.84
CA VAL A 17 -0.83 4.38 -4.18
C VAL A 17 -0.29 3.09 -4.78
N ILE A 18 0.83 3.20 -5.47
CA ILE A 18 1.46 2.10 -6.19
C ILE A 18 2.70 1.70 -5.42
N MET A 19 2.75 0.43 -5.04
CA MET A 19 3.90 -0.20 -4.42
C MET A 19 4.48 -1.22 -5.39
N GLU A 20 5.78 -1.15 -5.58
CA GLU A 20 6.51 -2.03 -6.48
C GLU A 20 7.57 -2.79 -5.70
N GLN A 21 7.55 -4.11 -5.86
CA GLN A 21 8.58 -5.02 -5.38
C GLN A 21 9.33 -5.56 -6.60
N LYS A 22 10.57 -5.10 -6.81
CA LYS A 22 11.47 -5.67 -7.82
C LYS A 22 12.23 -6.83 -7.22
N LEU A 23 12.07 -8.00 -7.81
CA LEU A 23 12.83 -9.21 -7.54
C LEU A 23 13.90 -9.41 -8.62
N LEU A 24 14.69 -10.48 -8.50
CA LEU A 24 15.71 -10.81 -9.50
C LEU A 24 15.13 -11.12 -10.89
N LYS A 25 13.94 -11.72 -10.95
CA LYS A 25 13.30 -12.18 -12.20
C LYS A 25 11.96 -11.53 -12.51
N ASN A 26 11.30 -10.97 -11.50
CA ASN A 26 9.92 -10.49 -11.59
C ASN A 26 9.79 -9.11 -10.97
N VAL A 27 8.70 -8.42 -11.33
CA VAL A 27 8.28 -7.17 -10.69
C VAL A 27 6.81 -7.31 -10.31
N ASN A 28 6.53 -7.21 -9.01
CA ASN A 28 5.17 -7.23 -8.49
C ASN A 28 4.71 -5.81 -8.20
N ASN A 29 3.48 -5.48 -8.60
CA ASN A 29 2.86 -4.18 -8.33
C ASN A 29 1.57 -4.38 -7.53
N LEU A 30 1.50 -3.76 -6.37
CA LEU A 30 0.28 -3.63 -5.58
C LEU A 30 -0.25 -2.20 -5.71
N ILE A 31 -1.50 -2.05 -6.12
CA ILE A 31 -2.13 -0.75 -6.34
C ILE A 31 -3.31 -0.61 -5.39
N LEU A 32 -3.22 0.34 -4.46
CA LEU A 32 -4.34 0.78 -3.65
C LEU A 32 -5.00 1.99 -4.31
N ASN A 33 -6.24 1.84 -4.76
CA ASN A 33 -7.06 2.96 -5.23
C ASN A 33 -7.88 3.53 -4.05
N ALA A 34 -7.58 4.76 -3.65
CA ALA A 34 -8.21 5.41 -2.50
C ALA A 34 -9.68 5.79 -2.73
N GLN A 35 -10.11 5.97 -3.99
CA GLN A 35 -11.51 6.29 -4.32
C GLN A 35 -12.42 5.06 -4.23
N THR A 36 -11.93 3.89 -4.63
CA THR A 36 -12.71 2.63 -4.56
C THR A 36 -12.54 1.91 -3.22
N CYS A 37 -11.56 2.30 -2.41
CA CYS A 37 -11.38 1.77 -1.06
C CYS A 37 -12.54 2.18 -0.17
N THR A 38 -13.31 1.20 0.30
CA THR A 38 -14.42 1.44 1.24
C THR A 38 -13.95 1.52 2.70
N GLY A 39 -12.69 1.18 2.97
CA GLY A 39 -12.15 1.12 4.32
C GLY A 39 -12.67 -0.06 5.16
N CYS A 40 -13.15 -1.13 4.53
CA CYS A 40 -13.75 -2.27 5.23
C CYS A 40 -12.78 -3.11 6.09
N GLY A 41 -11.47 -3.03 5.84
CA GLY A 41 -10.46 -3.74 6.61
C GLY A 41 -10.22 -5.22 6.23
N ILE A 42 -10.93 -5.76 5.24
CA ILE A 42 -10.73 -7.17 4.82
C ILE A 42 -9.29 -7.44 4.38
N CYS A 43 -8.64 -6.49 3.69
CA CYS A 43 -7.23 -6.64 3.30
C CYS A 43 -6.28 -6.70 4.51
N TYR A 44 -6.58 -5.95 5.58
CA TYR A 44 -5.81 -5.99 6.82
C TYR A 44 -5.90 -7.37 7.47
N GLU A 45 -7.10 -7.93 7.59
CA GLU A 45 -7.30 -9.26 8.19
C GLU A 45 -6.74 -10.40 7.32
N ALA A 46 -6.80 -10.26 6.00
CA ALA A 46 -6.35 -11.29 5.07
C ALA A 46 -4.83 -11.33 4.87
N CYS A 47 -4.09 -10.29 5.26
CA CYS A 47 -2.66 -10.19 4.99
C CYS A 47 -1.86 -11.10 5.96
N PRO A 48 -1.22 -12.18 5.47
CA PRO A 48 -0.52 -13.13 6.34
C PRO A 48 0.77 -12.55 6.96
N GLU A 49 1.35 -11.53 6.33
CA GLU A 49 2.59 -10.88 6.77
C GLU A 49 2.34 -9.70 7.72
N GLU A 50 1.07 -9.39 8.00
CA GLU A 50 0.67 -8.22 8.78
C GLU A 50 1.31 -6.91 8.23
N ALA A 51 1.45 -6.83 6.91
CA ALA A 51 2.06 -5.70 6.22
C ALA A 51 1.13 -4.49 6.11
N ILE A 52 -0.17 -4.69 6.35
CA ILE A 52 -1.21 -3.67 6.20
C ILE A 52 -1.59 -3.14 7.59
N SER A 53 -1.88 -1.85 7.70
CA SER A 53 -2.52 -1.24 8.87
C SER A 53 -3.61 -0.26 8.46
N LEU A 54 -4.64 -0.13 9.29
CA LEU A 54 -5.72 0.83 9.04
C LEU A 54 -5.25 2.25 9.33
N GLY A 55 -5.50 3.16 8.38
CA GLY A 55 -5.19 4.58 8.50
C GLY A 55 -6.39 5.40 8.98
N LEU A 56 -6.42 6.68 8.62
CA LEU A 56 -7.52 7.60 8.94
C LEU A 56 -8.72 7.39 8.01
N VAL A 57 -9.24 6.16 7.93
CA VAL A 57 -10.29 5.71 7.00
C VAL A 57 -11.43 6.73 6.87
N GLY A 58 -12.05 7.10 7.99
CA GLY A 58 -13.20 8.01 7.97
C GLY A 58 -12.86 9.43 7.52
N ALA A 59 -11.67 9.94 7.84
CA ALA A 59 -11.25 11.27 7.43
C ALA A 59 -10.92 11.30 5.93
N VAL A 60 -10.25 10.27 5.42
CA VAL A 60 -9.88 10.15 4.01
C VAL A 60 -11.12 9.97 3.14
N ILE A 61 -12.02 9.04 3.50
CA ILE A 61 -13.23 8.75 2.71
C ILE A 61 -14.18 9.95 2.66
N ARG A 62 -14.29 10.72 3.76
CA ARG A 62 -15.09 11.95 3.78
C ARG A 62 -14.40 13.14 3.13
N GLY A 63 -13.17 12.98 2.64
CA GLY A 63 -12.39 14.08 2.06
C GLY A 63 -11.99 15.15 3.07
N ALA A 64 -12.00 14.84 4.37
CA ALA A 64 -11.53 15.75 5.41
C ALA A 64 -9.99 15.87 5.43
N VAL A 65 -9.28 14.87 4.89
CA VAL A 65 -7.84 14.88 4.65
C VAL A 65 -7.55 14.23 3.29
N ASP A 66 -6.57 14.77 2.56
CA ASP A 66 -6.18 14.35 1.21
C ASP A 66 -4.73 13.86 1.12
N TYR A 67 -3.93 14.12 2.17
CA TYR A 67 -2.53 13.72 2.28
C TYR A 67 -2.33 12.33 2.86
N ALA A 68 -3.38 11.70 3.39
CA ALA A 68 -3.32 10.39 4.04
C ALA A 68 -4.07 9.33 3.24
N GLU A 69 -3.63 8.08 3.36
CA GLU A 69 -4.30 6.92 2.78
C GLU A 69 -5.26 6.26 3.78
N PRO A 70 -6.33 5.60 3.30
CA PRO A 70 -7.26 4.90 4.17
C PRO A 70 -6.63 3.66 4.83
N VAL A 71 -5.62 3.08 4.18
CA VAL A 71 -4.77 2.02 4.74
C VAL A 71 -3.32 2.33 4.45
N ASN A 72 -2.44 1.98 5.38
CA ASN A 72 -1.00 2.00 5.15
C ASN A 72 -0.51 0.58 4.90
N ILE A 73 0.47 0.45 4.02
CA ILE A 73 1.09 -0.82 3.67
C ILE A 73 2.60 -0.65 3.77
N ASP A 74 3.23 -1.52 4.55
CA ASP A 74 4.68 -1.60 4.74
C ASP A 74 5.29 -2.43 3.60
N GLU A 75 5.93 -1.74 2.66
CA GLU A 75 6.54 -2.38 1.51
C GLU A 75 7.63 -3.38 1.87
N LYS A 76 8.28 -3.26 3.04
CA LYS A 76 9.35 -4.19 3.46
C LYS A 76 8.81 -5.49 4.03
N LYS A 77 7.54 -5.52 4.46
CA LYS A 77 6.83 -6.72 4.94
C LYS A 77 5.99 -7.40 3.85
N CYS A 78 5.64 -6.68 2.79
CA CYS A 78 4.87 -7.23 1.68
C CYS A 78 5.76 -8.21 0.86
N SER A 79 5.49 -9.51 0.97
CA SER A 79 6.31 -10.60 0.42
C SER A 79 5.84 -11.12 -0.92
#